data_AF-A0AAN8SBH8-F1
#
_entry.id   AF-A0AAN8SBH8-F1
#
_cell.length_a   1.000
_cell.length_b   1.000
_cell.length_c   1.000
_cell.angle_alpha   90.00
_cell.angle_beta   90.00
_cell.angle_gamma   90.00
#
_symmetry.space_group_name_H-M   'P 1'
#
loop_
_entity.id
_entity.type
_entity.pdbx_description
1 polymer ?
#
loop_
_entity_poly.entity_id
_entity_poly.type
_entity_poly.pdbx_seq_one_letter_code
_entity_poly.pdbx_strand_id
1 'polypeptide(L)'
;MATKLETVIQHALRTFRNPRRKLPECSLIDLNELRSLTDEITVSDIGRLRALLNGNELKEFLNKKKTSLDYLPVYEDDSITVGVFLLRQGARLPIHDHPNMYGIIKVLQGILKVTSYSLIGLDTTSHISSNSMFYSHPLKVIKHPTVRLTNEDECCLLTPTDRNIHEVECLEGPAAFLDILSPPYEEGGTEEARTCHYFEEFAPEIDSEGPSLTDSSLKLVQVPNPF
;
A
#
# COMPACT_ATOMS: atom_id res chain seq x y z
N MET A 1 17.22 22.18 12.79
CA MET A 1 17.54 21.02 11.94
C MET A 1 16.24 20.36 11.57
N ALA A 2 16.10 19.87 10.34
CA ALA A 2 14.91 19.11 9.95
C ALA A 2 14.84 17.80 10.74
N THR A 3 13.63 17.39 11.09
CA THR A 3 13.35 16.07 11.65
C THR A 3 13.56 14.97 10.61
N LYS A 4 13.65 13.70 11.06
CA LYS A 4 13.74 12.55 10.14
C LYS A 4 12.55 12.51 9.17
N LEU A 5 11.33 12.70 9.69
CA LEU A 5 10.11 12.69 8.89
C LEU A 5 10.09 13.82 7.86
N GLU A 6 10.48 15.04 8.23
CA GLU A 6 10.62 16.14 7.26
C GLU A 6 11.65 15.81 6.18
N THR A 7 12.75 15.16 6.54
CA THR A 7 13.78 14.72 5.57
C THR A 7 13.21 13.71 4.57
N VAL A 8 12.45 12.71 5.05
CA VAL A 8 11.77 11.72 4.19
C VAL A 8 10.77 12.40 3.25
N ILE A 9 9.93 13.31 3.75
CA ILE A 9 8.94 14.02 2.94
C ILE A 9 9.61 14.86 1.85
N GLN A 10 10.66 15.62 2.19
CA GLN A 10 11.40 16.44 1.21
C GLN A 10 12.07 15.57 0.14
N HIS A 11 12.59 14.40 0.54
CA HIS A 11 13.21 13.47 -0.39
C HIS A 11 12.18 12.77 -1.29
N ALA A 12 11.00 12.43 -0.76
CA ALA A 12 9.88 11.90 -1.55
C ALA A 12 9.44 12.93 -2.61
N LEU A 13 9.28 14.19 -2.21
CA LEU A 13 8.98 15.28 -3.15
C LEU A 13 10.06 15.37 -4.23
N ARG A 14 11.35 15.32 -3.89
CA ARG A 14 12.44 15.33 -4.88
C ARG A 14 12.37 14.13 -5.84
N THR A 15 12.03 12.96 -5.32
CA THR A 15 11.97 11.70 -6.07
C THR A 15 10.86 11.74 -7.12
N PHE A 16 9.69 12.24 -6.74
CA PHE A 16 8.46 12.12 -7.53
C PHE A 16 8.02 13.41 -8.24
N ARG A 17 8.39 14.59 -7.72
CA ARG A 17 8.03 15.88 -8.32
C ARG A 17 8.94 16.20 -9.51
N ASN A 18 8.57 15.69 -10.68
CA ASN A 18 9.19 16.08 -11.93
C ASN A 18 8.14 16.34 -13.03
N PRO A 19 7.83 17.61 -13.35
CA PRO A 19 6.78 17.94 -14.31
C PRO A 19 7.13 17.56 -15.77
N ARG A 20 8.38 17.14 -16.03
CA ARG A 20 8.83 16.72 -17.36
C ARG A 20 8.79 15.20 -17.57
N ARG A 21 8.55 14.42 -16.52
CA ARG A 21 8.42 12.96 -16.62
C ARG A 21 6.97 12.58 -16.84
N LYS A 22 6.74 11.58 -17.68
CA LYS A 22 5.42 10.95 -17.74
C LYS A 22 5.26 10.10 -16.48
N LEU A 23 4.16 10.28 -15.76
CA LEU A 23 3.83 9.34 -14.69
C LEU A 23 3.67 7.94 -15.31
N PRO A 24 4.11 6.88 -14.61
CA PRO A 24 4.72 6.85 -13.29
C PRO A 24 6.25 6.67 -13.35
N GLU A 25 7.01 7.50 -14.05
CA GLU A 25 8.47 7.35 -14.09
C GLU A 25 9.16 8.01 -12.87
N CYS A 26 9.95 7.23 -12.11
CA CYS A 26 10.81 7.75 -11.05
C CYS A 26 12.28 7.29 -11.19
N SER A 27 13.19 8.03 -10.55
CA SER A 27 14.62 7.67 -10.49
C SER A 27 14.82 6.54 -9.49
N LEU A 28 15.40 5.41 -9.93
CA LEU A 28 15.69 4.28 -9.03
C LEU A 28 16.69 4.65 -7.94
N ILE A 29 17.63 5.55 -8.22
CA ILE A 29 18.61 6.02 -7.22
C ILE A 29 17.88 6.80 -6.13
N ASP A 30 17.08 7.79 -6.51
CA ASP A 30 16.32 8.60 -5.55
C ASP A 30 15.33 7.76 -4.76
N LEU A 31 14.68 6.77 -5.40
CA LEU A 31 13.75 5.85 -4.76
C LEU A 31 14.44 4.95 -3.72
N ASN A 32 15.63 4.42 -4.03
CA ASN A 32 16.39 3.61 -3.07
C ASN A 32 16.90 4.45 -1.89
N GLU A 33 17.33 5.69 -2.15
CA GLU A 33 17.67 6.64 -1.08
C GLU A 33 16.45 6.96 -0.20
N LEU A 34 15.27 7.17 -0.81
CA LEU A 34 14.02 7.39 -0.08
C LEU A 34 13.69 6.21 0.83
N ARG A 35 13.84 4.98 0.30
CA ARG A 35 13.61 3.74 1.03
C ARG A 35 14.51 3.65 2.26
N SER A 36 15.81 3.89 2.08
CA SER A 36 16.78 3.89 3.18
C SER A 36 16.49 4.96 4.23
N LEU A 37 16.07 6.16 3.84
CA LEU A 37 15.66 7.20 4.79
C LEU A 37 14.39 6.82 5.55
N THR A 38 13.47 6.09 4.89
CA THR A 38 12.21 5.64 5.48
C THR A 38 12.41 4.49 6.45
N ASP A 39 13.40 3.61 6.21
CA ASP A 39 13.76 2.51 7.12
C ASP A 39 14.13 3.01 8.53
N GLU A 40 14.69 4.21 8.61
CA GLU A 40 15.12 4.89 9.83
C GLU A 40 13.99 5.59 10.60
N ILE A 41 12.77 5.61 10.06
CA ILE A 41 11.61 6.22 10.71
C ILE A 41 11.07 5.31 11.79
N THR A 42 10.83 5.90 12.95
CA THR A 42 10.20 5.26 14.10
C THR A 42 8.90 5.96 14.47
N VAL A 43 8.09 5.34 15.33
CA VAL A 43 6.88 5.98 15.88
C VAL A 43 7.17 7.33 16.57
N SER A 44 8.37 7.51 17.14
CA SER A 44 8.76 8.73 17.83
C SER A 44 8.95 9.95 16.90
N ASP A 45 9.19 9.68 15.61
CA ASP A 45 9.34 10.69 14.57
C ASP A 45 7.99 11.23 14.07
N ILE A 46 6.90 10.53 14.34
CA ILE A 46 5.55 10.95 13.95
C ILE A 46 4.97 11.83 15.06
N GLY A 47 5.08 13.15 14.93
CA GLY A 47 4.74 14.10 16.01
C GLY A 47 3.36 13.92 16.67
N ARG A 48 2.34 13.50 15.91
CA ARG A 48 0.99 13.21 16.45
C ARG A 48 0.89 11.86 17.17
N LEU A 49 1.75 10.90 16.85
CA LEU A 49 1.87 9.60 17.54
C LEU A 49 2.93 9.60 18.64
N ARG A 50 3.78 10.64 18.69
CA ARG A 50 4.72 10.88 19.78
C ARG A 50 4.03 11.07 21.14
N ALA A 51 2.72 11.33 21.18
CA ALA A 51 1.92 11.33 22.41
C ALA A 51 1.24 9.99 22.71
N LEU A 52 1.38 8.99 21.83
CA LEU A 52 0.81 7.63 21.93
C LEU A 52 1.92 6.58 22.06
N LEU A 53 3.08 6.96 22.62
CA LEU A 53 4.34 6.20 22.62
C LEU A 53 4.28 4.85 23.34
N ASN A 54 3.20 4.57 24.04
CA ASN A 54 2.99 3.29 24.67
C ASN A 54 1.94 2.51 23.87
N GLY A 55 2.21 1.24 23.54
CA GLY A 55 1.23 0.38 22.86
C GLY A 55 -0.13 0.32 23.57
N ASN A 56 -0.17 0.56 24.88
CA ASN A 56 -1.39 0.73 25.66
C ASN A 56 -2.17 2.01 25.31
N GLU A 57 -1.52 3.14 25.05
CA GLU A 57 -2.17 4.40 24.66
C GLU A 57 -2.73 4.32 23.24
N LEU A 58 -2.00 3.71 22.30
CA LEU A 58 -2.55 3.42 20.97
C LEU A 58 -3.76 2.48 21.06
N LYS A 59 -3.69 1.48 21.94
CA LYS A 59 -4.81 0.55 22.19
C LYS A 59 -6.00 1.28 22.78
N GLU A 60 -5.79 2.20 23.72
CA GLU A 60 -6.84 3.06 24.27
C GLU A 60 -7.43 4.02 23.23
N PHE A 61 -6.59 4.64 22.41
CA PHE A 61 -7.01 5.52 21.32
C PHE A 61 -7.93 4.77 20.35
N LEU A 62 -7.49 3.60 19.89
CA LEU A 62 -8.32 2.75 19.03
C LEU A 62 -9.59 2.33 19.76
N ASN A 63 -9.51 1.80 20.99
CA ASN A 63 -10.69 1.41 21.80
C ASN A 63 -11.77 2.50 21.87
N LYS A 64 -11.39 3.78 21.98
CA LYS A 64 -12.33 4.91 21.97
C LYS A 64 -13.00 5.13 20.61
N LYS A 65 -12.29 4.92 19.51
CA LYS A 65 -12.75 5.18 18.13
C LYS A 65 -13.82 4.21 17.61
N LYS A 66 -14.07 3.07 18.28
CA LYS A 66 -14.96 1.97 17.84
C LYS A 66 -14.64 1.34 16.46
N THR A 67 -13.72 1.89 15.67
CA THR A 67 -13.23 1.30 14.42
C THR A 67 -12.07 0.34 14.68
N SER A 68 -11.86 -0.62 13.77
CA SER A 68 -10.73 -1.56 13.78
C SER A 68 -9.52 -1.06 12.98
N LEU A 69 -9.76 -0.09 12.10
CA LEU A 69 -8.79 0.59 11.24
C LEU A 69 -9.05 2.10 11.32
N ASP A 70 -7.99 2.91 11.36
CA ASP A 70 -8.04 4.37 11.33
C ASP A 70 -6.88 4.91 10.49
N TYR A 71 -7.05 6.09 9.90
CA TYR A 71 -6.04 6.74 9.06
C TYR A 71 -5.68 8.11 9.62
N LEU A 72 -4.38 8.35 9.78
CA LEU A 72 -3.83 9.59 10.26
C LEU A 72 -3.09 10.31 9.12
N PRO A 73 -3.64 11.41 8.57
CA PRO A 73 -2.94 12.18 7.57
C PRO A 73 -1.70 12.86 8.18
N VAL A 74 -0.58 12.80 7.46
CA VAL A 74 0.70 13.40 7.84
C VAL A 74 1.07 14.53 6.87
N TYR A 75 1.04 14.25 5.57
CA TYR A 75 1.32 15.23 4.51
C TYR A 75 0.58 14.84 3.24
N GLU A 76 0.09 15.81 2.48
CA GLU A 76 -0.57 15.57 1.20
C GLU A 76 -0.39 16.77 0.28
N ASP A 77 -0.03 16.52 -0.97
CA ASP A 77 -0.09 17.47 -2.08
C ASP A 77 -0.30 16.72 -3.40
N ASP A 78 -0.34 17.43 -4.53
CA ASP A 78 -0.56 16.83 -5.85
C ASP A 78 0.53 15.82 -6.29
N SER A 79 1.65 15.73 -5.57
CA SER A 79 2.79 14.86 -5.89
C SER A 79 2.85 13.62 -5.00
N ILE A 80 2.54 13.73 -3.71
CA ILE A 80 2.61 12.61 -2.76
C ILE A 80 1.53 12.68 -1.69
N THR A 81 1.16 11.51 -1.18
CA THR A 81 0.40 11.36 0.08
C THR A 81 1.27 10.61 1.08
N VAL A 82 1.31 11.11 2.31
CA VAL A 82 1.96 10.47 3.46
C VAL A 82 0.95 10.36 4.59
N GLY A 83 0.72 9.14 5.05
CA GLY A 83 -0.20 8.88 6.15
C GLY A 83 0.26 7.72 7.02
N VAL A 84 -0.41 7.57 8.17
CA VAL A 84 -0.20 6.42 9.05
C VAL A 84 -1.51 5.69 9.24
N PHE A 85 -1.52 4.41 8.92
CA PHE A 85 -2.64 3.52 9.22
C PHE A 85 -2.46 2.92 10.62
N LEU A 86 -3.55 2.88 11.37
CA LEU A 86 -3.62 2.31 12.72
C LEU A 86 -4.58 1.12 12.71
N LEU A 87 -4.08 -0.05 13.12
CA LEU A 87 -4.84 -1.31 13.06
C LEU A 87 -4.93 -1.94 14.46
N ARG A 88 -6.12 -2.40 14.83
CA ARG A 88 -6.26 -3.32 15.96
C ARG A 88 -5.68 -4.68 15.60
N GLN A 89 -5.30 -5.44 16.62
CA GLN A 89 -4.98 -6.85 16.44
C GLN A 89 -6.15 -7.59 15.77
N GLY A 90 -5.85 -8.34 14.71
CA GLY A 90 -6.80 -9.06 13.87
C GLY A 90 -7.53 -8.20 12.82
N ALA A 91 -7.31 -6.88 12.81
CA ALA A 91 -7.83 -6.01 11.76
C ALA A 91 -6.99 -6.16 10.48
N ARG A 92 -7.63 -5.90 9.34
CA ARG A 92 -7.00 -5.91 8.02
C ARG A 92 -7.36 -4.66 7.24
N LEU A 93 -6.42 -4.18 6.43
CA LEU A 93 -6.68 -3.41 5.24
C LEU A 93 -6.82 -4.44 4.10
N PRO A 94 -8.04 -4.66 3.55
CA PRO A 94 -8.32 -5.72 2.58
C PRO A 94 -7.47 -5.60 1.31
N ILE A 95 -7.49 -6.64 0.46
CA ILE A 95 -6.75 -6.62 -0.81
C ILE A 95 -7.18 -5.40 -1.62
N HIS A 96 -6.25 -4.51 -1.94
CA HIS A 96 -6.50 -3.30 -2.71
C HIS A 96 -5.32 -2.96 -3.61
N ASP A 97 -5.55 -2.11 -4.61
CA ASP A 97 -4.54 -1.66 -5.57
C ASP A 97 -4.14 -0.19 -5.40
N HIS A 98 -3.09 0.19 -6.11
CA HIS A 98 -2.53 1.55 -6.19
C HIS A 98 -2.27 1.90 -7.66
N PRO A 99 -3.31 2.09 -8.50
CA PRO A 99 -3.14 2.14 -9.96
C PRO A 99 -2.15 3.22 -10.39
N ASN A 100 -1.13 2.84 -11.15
CA ASN A 100 -0.08 3.73 -11.65
C ASN A 100 0.69 4.49 -10.53
N MET A 101 0.80 3.91 -9.33
CA MET A 101 1.46 4.55 -8.20
C MET A 101 2.65 3.74 -7.68
N TYR A 102 3.63 4.44 -7.13
CA TYR A 102 4.61 3.90 -6.20
C TYR A 102 4.08 3.98 -4.77
N GLY A 103 4.49 3.03 -3.93
CA GLY A 103 4.16 2.99 -2.51
C GLY A 103 5.34 2.54 -1.65
N ILE A 104 5.45 3.09 -0.45
CA ILE A 104 6.40 2.61 0.58
C ILE A 104 5.65 2.37 1.88
N ILE A 105 5.73 1.15 2.40
CA ILE A 105 5.10 0.75 3.67
C ILE A 105 6.19 0.47 4.71
N LYS A 106 6.22 1.26 5.80
CA LYS A 106 7.13 1.07 6.94
C LYS A 106 6.35 0.81 8.22
N VAL A 107 6.58 -0.34 8.84
CA VAL A 107 6.00 -0.65 10.16
C VAL A 107 6.61 0.27 11.20
N LEU A 108 5.76 0.91 12.01
CA LEU A 108 6.17 1.78 13.12
C LEU A 108 5.98 1.11 14.47
N GLN A 109 4.98 0.23 14.58
CA GLN A 109 4.68 -0.53 15.79
C GLN A 109 3.86 -1.79 15.45
N GLY A 110 4.02 -2.84 16.26
CA GLY A 110 3.27 -4.08 16.15
C GLY A 110 3.83 -4.99 15.06
N ILE A 111 3.06 -6.01 14.71
CA ILE A 111 3.48 -7.01 13.73
C ILE A 111 2.44 -7.11 12.63
N LEU A 112 2.88 -6.84 11.40
CA LEU A 112 2.06 -6.90 10.21
C LEU A 112 2.37 -8.13 9.39
N LYS A 113 1.34 -8.66 8.75
CA LYS A 113 1.44 -9.60 7.65
C LYS A 113 1.07 -8.86 6.37
N VAL A 114 1.96 -8.85 5.39
CA VAL A 114 1.71 -8.24 4.08
C VAL A 114 1.71 -9.33 3.03
N THR A 115 0.61 -9.41 2.28
CA THR A 115 0.47 -10.34 1.15
C THR A 115 0.28 -9.52 -0.12
N SER A 116 1.19 -9.64 -1.06
CA SER A 116 1.22 -8.82 -2.28
C SER A 116 1.00 -9.64 -3.54
N TYR A 117 0.52 -8.98 -4.58
CA TYR A 117 0.25 -9.55 -5.89
C TYR A 117 0.75 -8.62 -6.99
N SER A 118 1.21 -9.19 -8.11
CA SER A 118 1.55 -8.45 -9.33
C SER A 118 0.69 -8.97 -10.49
N LEU A 119 0.21 -8.06 -11.35
CA LEU A 119 -0.59 -8.42 -12.52
C LEU A 119 0.24 -9.21 -13.54
N ILE A 120 -0.38 -10.21 -14.18
CA ILE A 120 0.20 -11.00 -15.28
C ILE A 120 -0.51 -10.65 -16.58
N GLY A 121 0.25 -10.50 -17.66
CA GLY A 121 -0.33 -10.51 -19.01
C GLY A 121 -0.98 -9.19 -19.43
N LEU A 122 -0.55 -8.07 -18.87
CA LEU A 122 -0.77 -6.77 -19.49
C LEU A 122 0.15 -6.70 -20.71
N ASP A 123 -0.36 -7.05 -21.89
CA ASP A 123 0.25 -6.59 -23.12
C ASP A 123 0.31 -5.06 -23.02
N THR A 124 1.52 -4.52 -23.14
CA THR A 124 1.88 -3.10 -22.97
C THR A 124 1.18 -2.14 -23.96
N THR A 125 0.18 -2.63 -24.70
CA THR A 125 -0.58 -1.95 -25.74
C THR A 125 -2.09 -1.94 -25.47
N SER A 126 -2.61 -2.85 -24.63
CA SER A 126 -3.93 -2.64 -24.04
C SER A 126 -3.73 -1.73 -22.85
N HIS A 127 -3.90 -0.43 -23.08
CA HIS A 127 -4.48 0.40 -22.03
C HIS A 127 -5.66 -0.39 -21.50
N ILE A 128 -5.54 -1.01 -20.32
CA ILE A 128 -6.75 -1.19 -19.52
C ILE A 128 -7.28 0.22 -19.50
N SER A 129 -8.43 0.44 -20.12
CA SER A 129 -9.15 1.67 -19.90
C SER A 129 -9.51 1.64 -18.42
N SER A 130 -8.56 2.04 -17.56
CA SER A 130 -8.75 2.38 -16.15
C SER A 130 -9.74 3.56 -16.02
N ASN A 131 -10.24 4.05 -17.16
CA ASN A 131 -11.42 4.87 -17.30
C ASN A 131 -12.73 4.21 -16.84
N SER A 132 -12.76 2.93 -16.46
CA SER A 132 -13.89 2.36 -15.73
C SER A 132 -13.57 2.21 -14.25
N MET A 133 -14.45 2.74 -13.40
CA MET A 133 -14.55 2.52 -11.94
C MET A 133 -14.54 1.02 -11.53
N PHE A 134 -14.60 0.11 -12.51
CA PHE A 134 -14.62 -1.34 -12.34
C PHE A 134 -13.74 -2.05 -13.38
N TYR A 135 -12.97 -3.05 -12.93
CA TYR A 135 -12.38 -4.10 -13.74
C TYR A 135 -13.49 -5.01 -14.27
N SER A 136 -13.58 -5.13 -15.60
CA SER A 136 -14.66 -5.88 -16.26
C SER A 136 -14.53 -7.40 -16.13
N HIS A 137 -13.35 -7.90 -15.72
CA HIS A 137 -13.03 -9.33 -15.63
C HIS A 137 -12.08 -9.59 -14.45
N PRO A 138 -12.04 -10.84 -13.91
CA PRO A 138 -11.06 -11.21 -12.89
C PRO A 138 -9.62 -10.97 -13.37
N LEU A 139 -8.79 -10.41 -12.50
CA LEU A 139 -7.39 -10.07 -12.77
C LEU A 139 -6.50 -11.28 -12.57
N LYS A 140 -5.71 -11.63 -13.60
CA LYS A 140 -4.69 -12.68 -13.50
C LYS A 140 -3.47 -12.11 -12.77
N VAL A 141 -3.04 -12.75 -11.67
CA VAL A 141 -1.96 -12.26 -10.82
C VAL A 141 -0.97 -13.35 -10.41
N ILE A 142 0.26 -12.94 -10.08
CA ILE A 142 1.23 -13.71 -9.27
C ILE A 142 1.05 -13.28 -7.83
N LYS A 143 0.82 -14.24 -6.93
CA LYS A 143 0.91 -14.00 -5.48
C LYS A 143 2.36 -14.13 -5.04
N HIS A 144 2.88 -13.09 -4.41
CA HIS A 144 4.21 -13.11 -3.82
C HIS A 144 4.21 -13.85 -2.48
N PRO A 145 5.36 -14.34 -2.01
CA PRO A 145 5.48 -14.84 -0.65
C PRO A 145 5.00 -13.79 0.36
N THR A 146 4.08 -14.19 1.22
CA THR A 146 3.63 -13.38 2.35
C THR A 146 4.82 -13.08 3.26
N VAL A 147 4.94 -11.83 3.68
CA VAL A 147 5.99 -11.38 4.62
C VAL A 147 5.38 -11.00 5.96
N ARG A 148 6.12 -11.26 7.04
CA ARG A 148 5.80 -10.81 8.39
C ARG A 148 6.81 -9.74 8.77
N LEU A 149 6.34 -8.57 9.15
CA LEU A 149 7.14 -7.36 9.34
C LEU A 149 6.94 -6.75 10.72
N THR A 150 8.03 -6.31 11.35
CA THR A 150 8.08 -5.49 12.55
C THR A 150 8.74 -4.14 12.25
N ASN A 151 8.84 -3.25 13.24
CA ASN A 151 9.45 -1.92 13.05
C ASN A 151 10.97 -1.96 12.82
N GLU A 152 11.60 -3.10 13.04
CA GLU A 152 13.02 -3.39 12.81
C GLU A 152 13.31 -3.82 11.37
N ASP A 153 12.29 -4.26 10.64
CA ASP A 153 12.42 -4.70 9.25
C ASP A 153 12.47 -3.50 8.28
N GLU A 154 13.10 -3.72 7.13
CA GLU A 154 13.07 -2.77 6.01
C GLU A 154 11.64 -2.55 5.51
N CYS A 155 11.37 -1.34 5.01
CA CYS A 155 10.11 -0.99 4.40
C CYS A 155 9.90 -1.75 3.08
N CYS A 156 8.62 -2.05 2.81
CA CYS A 156 8.20 -2.62 1.55
C CYS A 156 8.11 -1.54 0.48
N LEU A 157 8.51 -1.88 -0.74
CA LEU A 157 8.37 -1.04 -1.92
C LEU A 157 7.31 -1.64 -2.85
N LEU A 158 6.40 -0.79 -3.30
CA LEU A 158 5.40 -1.07 -4.32
C LEU A 158 5.72 -0.20 -5.53
N THR A 159 5.58 -0.76 -6.72
CA THR A 159 5.72 -0.02 -7.98
C THR A 159 4.42 -0.15 -8.76
N PRO A 160 4.23 0.64 -9.83
CA PRO A 160 3.07 0.51 -10.70
C PRO A 160 2.82 -0.90 -11.25
N THR A 161 3.88 -1.71 -11.38
CA THR A 161 3.82 -3.04 -12.00
C THR A 161 4.20 -4.19 -11.06
N ASP A 162 4.80 -3.89 -9.91
CA ASP A 162 5.22 -4.91 -8.94
C ASP A 162 4.65 -4.66 -7.55
N ARG A 163 4.03 -5.70 -6.98
CA ARG A 163 3.42 -5.75 -5.63
C ARG A 163 2.34 -4.70 -5.38
N ASN A 164 1.91 -4.00 -6.43
CA ASN A 164 0.94 -2.90 -6.39
C ASN A 164 -0.37 -3.28 -5.68
N ILE A 165 -0.81 -4.52 -5.85
CA ILE A 165 -2.00 -5.05 -5.20
C ILE A 165 -1.57 -5.75 -3.92
N HIS A 166 -2.16 -5.44 -2.76
CA HIS A 166 -1.79 -6.10 -1.51
C HIS A 166 -2.86 -6.03 -0.42
N GLU A 167 -2.72 -6.91 0.57
CA GLU A 167 -3.45 -6.90 1.85
C GLU A 167 -2.45 -6.67 2.98
N VAL A 168 -2.86 -5.88 3.99
CA VAL A 168 -2.11 -5.68 5.23
C VAL A 168 -2.95 -6.11 6.42
N GLU A 169 -2.47 -7.08 7.20
CA GLU A 169 -3.14 -7.64 8.36
C GLU A 169 -2.32 -7.41 9.63
N CYS A 170 -2.94 -6.95 10.72
CA CYS A 170 -2.28 -6.84 12.02
C CYS A 170 -2.36 -8.17 12.78
N LEU A 171 -1.23 -8.89 12.84
CA LEU A 171 -1.14 -10.17 13.55
C LEU A 171 -1.07 -9.97 15.07
N GLU A 172 -0.22 -9.05 15.50
CA GLU A 172 0.00 -8.70 16.91
C GLU A 172 0.02 -7.18 17.03
N GLY A 173 -0.80 -6.64 17.95
CA GLY A 173 -1.11 -5.22 17.92
C GLY A 173 -1.51 -4.59 19.25
N PRO A 174 -1.88 -3.30 19.23
CA PRO A 174 -2.19 -2.53 18.02
C PRO A 174 -0.95 -2.22 17.16
N ALA A 175 -1.14 -2.23 15.84
CA ALA A 175 -0.09 -1.92 14.88
C ALA A 175 -0.28 -0.55 14.23
N ALA A 176 0.83 0.04 13.81
CA ALA A 176 0.86 1.27 13.04
C ALA A 176 1.89 1.14 11.91
N PHE A 177 1.56 1.62 10.72
CA PHE A 177 2.52 1.72 9.63
C PHE A 177 2.39 3.04 8.88
N LEU A 178 3.54 3.59 8.50
CA LEU A 178 3.66 4.71 7.59
C LEU A 178 3.46 4.22 6.15
N ASP A 179 2.68 4.98 5.39
CA ASP A 179 2.46 4.77 3.97
C ASP A 179 2.80 6.05 3.20
N ILE A 180 3.63 5.93 2.17
CA ILE A 180 4.02 7.01 1.26
C ILE A 180 3.61 6.59 -0.14
N LEU A 181 2.66 7.31 -0.74
CA LEU A 181 2.14 7.03 -2.08
C LEU A 181 2.48 8.17 -3.04
N SER A 182 2.80 7.82 -4.29
CA SER A 182 3.00 8.80 -5.35
C SER A 182 2.63 8.26 -6.74
N PRO A 183 1.86 9.01 -7.53
CA PRO A 183 1.07 10.19 -7.13
C PRO A 183 -0.02 9.81 -6.11
N PRO A 184 -0.74 10.76 -5.49
CA PRO A 184 -1.96 10.47 -4.75
C PRO A 184 -3.02 9.79 -5.62
N TYR A 185 -3.97 9.12 -4.96
CA TYR A 185 -5.22 8.72 -5.59
C TYR A 185 -5.98 9.93 -6.15
N GLU A 186 -6.77 9.70 -7.20
CA GLU A 186 -7.60 10.70 -7.86
C GLU A 186 -9.00 10.13 -8.11
N GLU A 187 -9.99 10.75 -7.48
CA GLU A 187 -11.40 10.40 -7.64
C GLU A 187 -12.02 11.23 -8.78
N GLY A 188 -12.79 10.57 -9.66
CA GLY A 188 -13.69 11.27 -10.59
C GLY A 188 -13.05 11.92 -11.82
N GLY A 189 -11.82 11.58 -12.19
CA GLY A 189 -11.16 12.03 -13.42
C GLY A 189 -11.76 11.43 -14.71
N THR A 190 -11.61 12.13 -15.84
CA THR A 190 -12.17 11.74 -17.15
C THR A 190 -11.24 10.85 -18.00
N GLU A 191 -9.97 10.75 -17.63
CA GLU A 191 -8.96 9.88 -18.26
C GLU A 191 -8.05 9.27 -17.16
N GLU A 192 -8.05 7.93 -17.05
CA GLU A 192 -7.18 7.13 -16.15
C GLU A 192 -7.24 7.48 -14.66
N ALA A 193 -8.45 7.49 -14.08
CA ALA A 193 -8.65 7.75 -12.65
C ALA A 193 -7.82 6.78 -11.77
N ARG A 194 -7.07 7.34 -10.82
CA ARG A 194 -6.33 6.57 -9.80
C ARG A 194 -7.26 6.34 -8.62
N THR A 195 -8.31 5.55 -8.84
CA THR A 195 -9.22 5.13 -7.76
C THR A 195 -8.69 3.87 -7.11
N CYS A 196 -8.81 3.75 -5.80
CA CYS A 196 -8.50 2.52 -5.07
C CYS A 196 -9.61 1.49 -5.28
N HIS A 197 -9.27 0.31 -5.78
CA HIS A 197 -10.16 -0.82 -5.95
C HIS A 197 -9.85 -1.91 -4.93
N TYR A 198 -10.88 -2.63 -4.50
CA TYR A 198 -10.77 -3.73 -3.54
C TYR A 198 -11.02 -5.06 -4.23
N PHE A 199 -10.40 -6.13 -3.73
CA PHE A 199 -10.46 -7.45 -4.34
C PHE A 199 -10.63 -8.59 -3.33
N GLU A 200 -11.06 -9.73 -3.84
CA GLU A 200 -11.00 -11.02 -3.16
C GLU A 200 -10.30 -12.06 -4.05
N GLU A 201 -9.61 -13.02 -3.42
CA GLU A 201 -9.04 -14.17 -4.14
C GLU A 201 -10.17 -15.06 -4.67
N PHE A 202 -10.16 -15.33 -5.97
CA PHE A 202 -11.07 -16.28 -6.58
C PHE A 202 -10.53 -17.70 -6.39
N ALA A 203 -11.19 -18.49 -5.53
CA ALA A 203 -10.99 -19.92 -5.47
C ALA A 203 -11.93 -20.59 -6.48
N PRO A 204 -11.43 -21.18 -7.58
CA PRO A 204 -12.30 -22.00 -8.43
C PRO A 204 -12.83 -23.18 -7.60
N GLU A 205 -14.12 -23.48 -7.74
CA GLU A 205 -14.64 -24.77 -7.28
C GLU A 205 -13.81 -25.88 -7.95
N ILE A 206 -13.40 -26.88 -7.17
CA ILE A 206 -12.58 -27.99 -7.68
C ILE A 206 -13.45 -28.80 -8.64
N ASP A 207 -13.43 -28.44 -9.92
CA ASP A 207 -13.88 -29.34 -10.98
C ASP A 207 -12.90 -30.51 -11.05
N SER A 208 -13.45 -31.72 -11.07
CA SER A 208 -12.76 -33.00 -10.97
C SER A 208 -11.96 -33.39 -12.21
N GLU A 209 -11.12 -32.49 -12.74
CA GLU A 209 -10.06 -32.81 -13.69
C GLU A 209 -8.71 -32.30 -13.17
N GLY A 210 -7.73 -33.21 -13.12
CA GLY A 210 -6.47 -33.04 -12.40
C GLY A 210 -5.62 -31.84 -12.85
N PRO A 211 -4.66 -31.40 -12.03
CA PRO A 211 -3.93 -30.17 -12.28
C PRO A 211 -3.01 -30.31 -13.50
N SER A 212 -3.26 -29.50 -14.53
CA SER A 212 -2.21 -29.10 -15.48
C SER A 212 -1.17 -28.28 -14.71
N LEU A 213 0.03 -28.84 -14.54
CA LEU A 213 1.15 -28.30 -13.75
C LEU A 213 1.80 -27.02 -14.32
N THR A 214 1.07 -26.15 -15.01
CA THR A 214 1.68 -25.07 -15.81
C THR A 214 1.11 -23.66 -15.58
N ASP A 215 0.05 -23.46 -14.81
CA ASP A 215 -0.46 -22.10 -14.54
C ASP A 215 -0.57 -21.85 -13.03
N SER A 216 0.52 -21.40 -12.40
CA SER A 216 0.57 -20.99 -10.99
C SER A 216 -0.06 -19.60 -10.75
N SER A 217 -0.83 -19.09 -11.71
CA SER A 217 -1.48 -17.79 -11.60
C SER A 217 -2.78 -17.89 -10.80
N LEU A 218 -3.01 -16.87 -9.99
CA LEU A 218 -4.24 -16.69 -9.23
C LEU A 218 -5.12 -15.66 -9.93
N LYS A 219 -6.40 -15.63 -9.56
CA LYS A 219 -7.34 -14.62 -10.04
C LYS A 219 -7.84 -13.78 -8.86
N LEU A 220 -7.89 -12.47 -9.05
CA LEU A 220 -8.53 -11.53 -8.12
C LEU A 220 -9.81 -10.99 -8.74
N VAL A 221 -10.89 -10.94 -7.97
CA VAL A 221 -12.17 -10.37 -8.40
C VAL A 221 -12.38 -9.07 -7.66
N GLN A 222 -12.69 -7.99 -8.38
CA GLN A 222 -13.00 -6.72 -7.73
C GLN A 222 -14.31 -6.83 -6.94
N VAL A 223 -14.32 -6.28 -5.74
CA VAL A 223 -15.47 -6.20 -4.84
C VAL A 223 -15.78 -4.75 -4.45
N PRO A 224 -16.99 -4.45 -3.95
CA PRO A 224 -17.30 -3.12 -3.44
C PRO A 224 -16.36 -2.67 -2.31
N ASN A 225 -16.24 -1.36 -2.11
CA ASN A 225 -15.48 -0.80 -0.99
C ASN A 225 -16.05 -1.35 0.35
N PRO A 226 -15.22 -2.02 1.18
CA PRO A 226 -15.67 -2.62 2.43
C PRO A 226 -15.77 -1.63 3.60
N PHE A 227 -15.49 -0.34 3.40
CA PHE A 227 -15.53 0.73 4.41
C PHE A 227 -16.65 1.74 4.21
#